data_AF-A0A6L7MCG8-F1
#
_entry.id   AF-A0A6L7MCG8-F1
#
_cell.length_a   1.000
_cell.length_b   1.000
_cell.length_c   1.000
_cell.angle_alpha   90.00
_cell.angle_beta   90.00
_cell.angle_gamma   90.00
#
_symmetry.space_group_name_H-M   'P 1'
#
loop_
_entity.id
_entity.type
_entity.pdbx_description
1 polymer ?
#
loop_
_entity_poly.entity_id
_entity_poly.type
_entity_poly.pdbx_seq_one_letter_code
_entity_poly.pdbx_strand_id
1 'polypeptide(L)' 'HIGENVQEMLTCDLKLEMDAAPVLREGIAYAESISDFVSRELFEEILESEEEHIDWLETQLELINKVGLENYLQEQMHS' A
#
# COMPACT_ATOMS: atom_id res chain seq x y z
N HIS A 1 0.52 10.03 8.59
CA HIS A 1 1.26 11.29 8.39
C HIS A 1 0.61 12.03 7.22
N ILE A 2 0.67 13.36 7.15
CA ILE A 2 0.11 14.12 6.01
C ILE A 2 1.29 14.54 5.13
N GLY A 3 1.28 14.17 3.86
CA GLY A 3 2.28 14.62 2.88
C GLY A 3 1.91 15.97 2.29
N GLU A 4 2.90 16.84 2.08
CA GLU A 4 2.70 18.19 1.53
C GLU A 4 3.10 18.30 0.05
N ASN A 5 3.71 17.25 -0.50
CA ASN A 5 4.01 17.08 -1.91
C ASN A 5 3.81 15.62 -2.33
N VAL A 6 3.78 15.35 -3.64
CA VAL A 6 3.47 14.01 -4.18
C VAL A 6 4.43 12.94 -3.65
N GLN A 7 5.72 13.23 -3.54
CA GLN A 7 6.69 12.26 -3.03
C GLN A 7 6.44 11.94 -1.55
N GLU A 8 6.12 12.94 -0.73
CA GLU A 8 5.73 12.74 0.67
C GLU A 8 4.41 12.00 0.81
N MET A 9 3.42 12.29 -0.05
CA MET A 9 2.13 11.57 -0.06
C MET A 9 2.35 10.08 -0.33
N LEU A 10 3.05 9.73 -1.42
CA LEU A 10 3.36 8.34 -1.77
C LEU A 10 4.16 7.63 -0.66
N THR A 11 5.10 8.33 -0.03
CA THR A 11 5.89 7.76 1.09
C THR A 11 5.04 7.58 2.35
N CYS A 12 4.12 8.50 2.64
CA CYS A 12 3.20 8.40 3.77
C CYS A 12 2.24 7.23 3.59
N ASP A 13 1.72 7.05 2.39
CA ASP A 13 0.80 5.96 2.05
C ASP A 13 1.55 4.62 2.11
N LEU A 14 2.76 4.52 1.54
CA LEU A 14 3.58 3.30 1.63
C LEU A 14 3.85 2.91 3.09
N LYS A 15 4.14 3.88 3.95
CA LYS A 15 4.31 3.63 5.37
C LYS A 15 3.02 3.11 6.02
N LEU A 16 1.87 3.65 5.66
CA LEU A 16 0.59 3.21 6.18
C LEU A 16 0.32 1.75 5.78
N GLU A 17 0.54 1.38 4.52
CA GLU A 17 0.32 0.00 4.06
C GLU A 17 1.30 -0.99 4.69
N MET A 18 2.56 -0.58 4.83
CA MET A 18 3.57 -1.36 5.56
C MET A 18 3.20 -1.60 7.02
N ASP A 19 2.49 -0.66 7.66
CA ASP A 19 1.98 -0.80 9.02
C ASP A 19 0.67 -1.64 9.06
N ALA A 20 -0.13 -1.64 8.00
CA ALA A 20 -1.39 -2.38 7.89
C ALA A 20 -1.20 -3.88 7.64
N ALA A 21 -0.26 -4.27 6.77
CA ALA A 21 -0.06 -5.66 6.39
C ALA A 21 0.24 -6.60 7.59
N PRO A 22 1.09 -6.25 8.57
CA PRO A 22 1.27 -7.05 9.79
C PRO A 22 -0.02 -7.22 10.60
N VAL A 23 -0.83 -6.16 10.72
CA VAL A 23 -2.10 -6.19 11.46
C VAL A 23 -3.10 -7.14 10.79
N LEU A 24 -3.17 -7.13 9.46
CA LEU A 24 -4.00 -8.07 8.70
C LEU A 24 -3.53 -9.51 8.86
N ARG A 25 -2.22 -9.76 8.80
CA ARG A 25 -1.65 -11.11 9.05
C ARG A 25 -1.96 -11.62 10.45
N GLU A 26 -1.89 -10.76 11.47
CA GLU A 26 -2.32 -11.11 12.83
C GLU A 26 -3.83 -11.39 12.91
N GLY A 27 -4.65 -10.58 12.23
CA GLY A 27 -6.10 -10.76 12.13
C GLY A 27 -6.48 -12.09 11.48
N ILE A 28 -5.82 -12.47 10.38
CA ILE A 28 -5.96 -13.76 9.69
C ILE A 28 -5.64 -14.92 10.65
N ALA A 29 -4.49 -14.85 11.33
CA ALA A 29 -4.08 -15.88 12.27
C ALA A 29 -5.06 -16.03 13.44
N TYR A 30 -5.59 -14.92 13.96
CA TYR A 30 -6.58 -14.93 15.02
C TYR A 30 -7.91 -15.53 14.56
N ALA A 31 -8.43 -15.09 13.40
CA ALA A 31 -9.67 -15.60 12.82
C ALA A 31 -9.59 -17.12 12.58
N GLU A 32 -8.48 -17.62 12.06
CA GLU A 32 -8.20 -19.05 11.91
C GLU A 32 -8.23 -19.78 13.26
N SER A 33 -7.61 -19.21 14.31
CA SER A 33 -7.51 -19.84 15.63
C SER A 33 -8.87 -20.08 16.31
N ILE A 34 -9.88 -19.30 15.96
CA ILE A 34 -11.25 -19.41 16.46
C ILE A 34 -12.23 -19.99 15.42
N SER A 35 -11.71 -20.48 14.28
CA SER A 35 -12.50 -21.02 13.16
C SER A 35 -13.50 -20.02 12.55
N ASP A 36 -13.17 -18.73 12.58
CA ASP A 36 -13.93 -17.67 11.88
C ASP A 36 -13.42 -17.53 10.43
N PHE A 37 -13.87 -18.45 9.58
CA PHE A 37 -13.38 -18.53 8.20
C PHE A 37 -13.86 -17.37 7.31
N VAL A 38 -15.00 -16.75 7.62
CA VAL A 38 -15.53 -15.64 6.81
C VAL A 38 -14.72 -14.37 7.06
N SER A 39 -14.40 -14.05 8.32
CA SER A 39 -13.49 -12.94 8.60
C SER A 39 -12.08 -13.21 8.10
N ARG A 40 -11.60 -14.46 8.17
CA ARG A 40 -10.31 -14.84 7.60
C ARG A 40 -10.23 -14.52 6.10
N GLU A 41 -11.19 -14.99 5.31
CA GLU A 41 -11.23 -14.79 3.85
C GLU A 41 -11.26 -13.29 3.51
N LEU A 42 -12.09 -12.51 4.22
CA LEU A 42 -12.12 -11.06 4.06
C LEU A 42 -10.77 -10.40 4.35
N PHE A 43 -10.08 -10.81 5.41
CA PHE A 43 -8.76 -10.24 5.73
C PHE A 43 -7.68 -10.66 4.72
N GLU A 44 -7.76 -11.87 4.16
CA GLU A 44 -6.87 -12.34 3.09
C GLU A 44 -7.08 -11.49 1.80
N GLU A 45 -8.32 -11.25 1.39
CA GLU A 45 -8.64 -10.40 0.23
C GLU A 45 -8.13 -8.96 0.41
N ILE A 46 -8.29 -8.39 1.62
CA ILE A 46 -7.77 -7.05 1.92
C ILE A 46 -6.24 -7.07 1.88
N LEU A 47 -5.59 -8.08 2.47
CA LEU A 47 -4.12 -8.18 2.49
C LEU A 47 -3.54 -8.27 1.07
N GLU A 48 -4.17 -9.03 0.17
CA GLU A 48 -3.77 -9.10 -1.24
C GLU A 48 -3.85 -7.71 -1.90
N SER A 49 -4.95 -6.98 -1.68
CA SER A 49 -5.10 -5.61 -2.18
C SER A 49 -4.03 -4.66 -1.62
N GLU A 50 -3.67 -4.77 -0.33
CA GLU A 50 -2.62 -3.93 0.26
C GLU A 50 -1.22 -4.27 -0.29
N GLU A 51 -0.94 -5.54 -0.57
CA GLU A 51 0.33 -5.97 -1.18
C GLU A 51 0.46 -5.46 -2.62
N GLU A 52 -0.64 -5.46 -3.40
CA GLU A 52 -0.67 -4.81 -4.72
C GLU A 52 -0.47 -3.30 -4.62
N HIS A 53 -1.05 -2.65 -3.61
CA HIS A 53 -0.89 -1.21 -3.41
C HIS A 53 0.54 -0.86 -3.01
N ILE A 54 1.19 -1.65 -2.15
CA ILE A 54 2.61 -1.52 -1.79
C ILE A 54 3.48 -1.58 -3.05
N ASP A 55 3.30 -2.59 -3.90
CA ASP A 55 4.08 -2.74 -5.15
C ASP A 55 3.90 -1.54 -6.08
N TRP A 56 2.68 -1.04 -6.21
CA TRP A 56 2.39 0.16 -6.99
C TRP A 56 3.12 1.39 -6.44
N LEU A 57 3.07 1.62 -5.13
CA LEU A 57 3.70 2.76 -4.44
C LEU A 57 5.22 2.70 -4.56
N GLU A 58 5.83 1.52 -4.36
CA GLU A 58 7.26 1.32 -4.55
C GLU A 58 7.67 1.59 -6.01
N THR A 59 6.87 1.12 -6.97
CA THR A 59 7.07 1.41 -8.40
C THR A 59 6.99 2.91 -8.69
N GLN A 60 6.04 3.64 -8.11
CA GLN A 60 5.93 5.08 -8.31
C GLN A 60 7.15 5.83 -7.77
N LEU A 61 7.60 5.48 -6.57
CA LEU A 61 8.78 6.08 -5.95
C LEU A 61 10.05 5.76 -6.76
N GLU A 62 10.17 4.54 -7.28
CA GLU A 62 11.27 4.16 -8.16
C GLU A 62 11.23 4.92 -9.50
N LEU A 63 10.04 5.11 -10.08
CA LEU A 63 9.85 5.91 -11.28
C LEU A 63 10.29 7.36 -11.06
N ILE A 64 9.88 7.99 -9.94
CA ILE A 64 10.34 9.34 -9.57
C ILE A 64 11.87 9.40 -9.55
N ASN A 65 12.54 8.39 -8.99
CA ASN A 65 14.01 8.33 -8.96
C ASN A 65 14.63 8.14 -10.36
N LYS A 66 13.97 7.40 -11.26
CA LYS A 66 14.47 7.11 -12.61
C LYS A 66 14.29 8.27 -13.58
N VAL A 67 13.13 8.95 -13.54
CA VAL A 67 12.76 9.97 -14.53
C VAL A 67 12.82 11.40 -13.99
N GLY A 68 12.94 11.57 -12.67
CA GLY A 68 12.87 12.85 -11.98
C GLY A 68 11.43 13.28 -11.70
N LEU A 69 11.25 14.04 -10.60
CA LEU A 69 9.94 14.44 -10.10
C LEU A 69 9.12 15.24 -11.12
N GLU A 70 9.74 16.19 -11.82
CA GLU A 70 9.03 17.03 -12.81
C GLU A 70 8.45 16.20 -13.96
N ASN A 71 9.21 15.27 -14.51
CA ASN A 71 8.76 14.39 -15.60
C ASN A 71 7.68 13.42 -15.11
N TYR A 72 7.82 12.88 -13.90
CA TYR A 72 6.80 12.04 -13.28
C TYR A 72 5.47 12.81 -13.15
N LEU A 73 5.50 14.03 -12.59
CA LEU A 73 4.31 14.86 -12.42
C LEU A 73 3.68 15.26 -13.76
N GLN A 74 4.50 15.51 -14.79
CA GLN A 74 4.00 15.79 -16.14
C GLN A 74 3.17 14.62 -16.68
N GLU A 75 3.60 13.37 -16.50
CA GLU A 75 2.86 12.18 -16.92
C GLU A 75 1.51 12.05 -16.19
N GLN A 76 1.47 12.40 -14.90
CA GLN A 76 0.26 12.32 -14.07
C GLN A 76 -0.79 13.42 -14.37
N MET A 77 -0.52 14.37 -15.28
CA MET A 77 -1.51 15.39 -15.67
C MET A 77 -2.56 14.87 -16.64
N HIS A 78 -2.29 13.75 -17.31
CA HIS A 78 -3.12 13.19 -18.38
C HIS A 78 -3.72 11.82 -18.02
N SER A 79 -3.24 11.22 -16.93
CA SER A 79 -3.73 9.97 -16.36
C SER A 79 -5.10 10.11 -15.70
#